data_AF-A0A3S3SHS8-F1
#
_entry.id   AF-A0A3S3SHS8-F1
#
_cell.length_a   1.000
_cell.length_b   1.000
_cell.length_c   1.000
_cell.angle_alpha   90.00
_cell.angle_beta   90.00
_cell.angle_gamma   90.00
#
_symmetry.space_group_name_H-M   'P 1'
#
loop_
_entity.id
_entity.type
_entity.pdbx_description
1 polymer ?
#
loop_
_entity_poly.entity_id
_entity_poly.type
_entity_poly.pdbx_seq_one_letter_code
_entity_poly.pdbx_strand_id
1 'polypeptide(L)'
;MWCERLANATVKELVSLLSLQSLGIAIDTDYFPDITGDTEIFWSGTPADRIDYSAENQRAWGVDFKGGYVDHTLYKSDASTYHIRLVRASSN
;
A
#
# COMPACT_ATOMS: atom_id res chain seq x y z
N MET A 1 28.81 7.52 8.20
CA MET A 1 27.47 7.22 8.74
C MET A 1 26.49 7.58 7.64
N TRP A 2 26.05 6.62 6.83
CA TRP A 2 25.15 6.86 5.71
C TRP A 2 23.72 6.64 6.20
N CYS A 3 22.92 7.70 6.26
CA CYS A 3 21.48 7.58 6.50
C CYS A 3 20.84 7.10 5.19
N GLU A 4 20.49 5.82 5.11
CA GLU A 4 19.62 5.33 4.04
C GLU A 4 18.30 6.11 4.09
N ARG A 5 17.93 6.74 2.97
CA ARG A 5 16.67 7.49 2.85
C ARG A 5 15.56 6.50 2.53
N LEU A 6 14.66 6.29 3.48
CA LEU A 6 13.44 5.53 3.25
C LEU A 6 12.45 6.37 2.44
N ALA A 7 11.77 5.73 1.49
CA ALA A 7 10.70 6.32 0.69
C ALA A 7 9.41 5.51 0.86
N ASN A 8 8.26 6.13 0.60
CA ASN A 8 6.99 5.43 0.60
C ASN A 8 6.86 4.56 -0.66
N ALA A 9 6.33 3.34 -0.53
CA ALA A 9 6.13 2.46 -1.67
C ALA A 9 5.13 3.07 -2.66
N THR A 10 5.44 2.98 -3.94
CA THR A 10 4.51 3.32 -5.03
C THR A 10 3.47 2.21 -5.22
N VAL A 11 2.37 2.53 -5.91
CA VAL A 11 1.31 1.56 -6.17
C VAL A 11 1.82 0.38 -7.00
N LYS A 12 2.75 0.64 -7.91
CA LYS A 12 3.37 -0.40 -8.75
C LYS A 12 4.25 -1.35 -7.93
N GLU A 13 5.03 -0.81 -6.99
CA GLU A 13 5.84 -1.62 -6.09
C GLU A 13 4.96 -2.49 -5.19
N LEU A 14 3.88 -1.93 -4.61
CA LEU A 14 2.94 -2.72 -3.81
C LEU A 14 2.24 -3.80 -4.64
N VAL A 15 1.77 -3.48 -5.85
CA VAL A 15 1.13 -4.43 -6.76
C VAL A 15 2.10 -5.55 -7.17
N SER A 16 3.40 -5.28 -7.29
CA SER A 16 4.38 -6.32 -7.63
C SER A 16 4.53 -7.40 -6.55
N LEU A 17 4.05 -7.13 -5.32
CA LEU A 17 4.01 -8.11 -4.24
C LEU A 17 2.78 -9.01 -4.30
N LEU A 18 1.81 -8.73 -5.18
CA LEU A 18 0.61 -9.54 -5.30
C LEU A 18 0.95 -10.95 -5.78
N SER A 19 0.59 -11.94 -4.97
CA SER A 19 0.69 -13.35 -5.32
C SER A 19 -0.71 -13.92 -5.50
N LEU A 20 -1.10 -14.21 -6.74
CA LEU A 20 -2.38 -14.86 -7.05
C LEU A 20 -2.35 -16.38 -6.83
N GLN A 21 -1.26 -16.90 -6.25
CA GLN A 21 -1.07 -18.35 -6.07
C GLN A 21 -1.73 -18.88 -4.79
N SER A 22 -2.13 -18.00 -3.87
CA SER A 22 -2.78 -18.36 -2.61
C SER A 22 -4.30 -18.22 -2.69
N LEU A 23 -5.03 -19.25 -2.25
CA LEU A 23 -6.45 -19.15 -1.94
C LEU A 23 -6.58 -18.41 -0.59
N GLY A 24 -6.41 -17.08 -0.59
CA GLY A 24 -6.41 -16.29 0.64
C GLY A 24 -5.78 -14.91 0.45
N ILE A 25 -4.90 -14.52 1.38
CA ILE A 25 -4.14 -13.28 1.30
C ILE A 25 -3.22 -13.36 0.07
N ALA A 26 -3.43 -12.45 -0.87
CA ALA A 26 -2.74 -12.32 -2.15
C ALA A 26 -1.31 -11.76 -2.01
N ILE A 27 -0.54 -12.27 -1.06
CA ILE A 27 0.89 -11.98 -0.88
C ILE A 27 1.59 -13.24 -0.38
N ASP A 28 2.88 -13.35 -0.64
CA ASP A 28 3.70 -14.43 -0.10
C ASP A 28 3.81 -14.31 1.43
N THR A 29 3.07 -15.14 2.16
CA THR A 29 3.07 -15.14 3.63
C THR A 29 4.30 -15.82 4.23
N ASP A 30 5.03 -16.63 3.46
CA ASP A 30 6.30 -17.19 3.92
C ASP A 30 7.38 -16.09 3.97
N TYR A 31 7.34 -15.17 3.00
CA TYR A 31 8.22 -14.00 2.98
C TYR A 31 7.71 -12.84 3.85
N PHE A 32 6.39 -12.70 4.02
CA PHE A 32 5.75 -11.67 4.84
C PHE A 32 4.85 -12.28 5.92
N PRO A 33 5.43 -12.92 6.95
CA PRO A 33 4.69 -13.70 7.93
C PRO A 33 3.79 -12.87 8.86
N ASP A 34 4.06 -11.57 9.00
CA ASP A 34 3.27 -10.67 9.85
C ASP A 34 1.94 -10.23 9.22
N ILE A 35 1.68 -10.63 7.97
CA ILE A 35 0.43 -10.33 7.25
C ILE A 35 -0.51 -11.51 7.48
N THR A 36 -1.24 -11.47 8.60
CA THR A 36 -2.06 -12.60 9.08
C THR A 36 -3.57 -12.34 9.04
N GLY A 37 -4.02 -11.18 8.55
CA GLY A 37 -5.39 -10.97 8.14
C GLY A 37 -6.31 -10.32 9.18
N ASP A 38 -6.78 -9.13 8.82
CA ASP A 38 -8.17 -8.68 8.96
C ASP A 38 -8.43 -7.50 8.01
N THR A 39 -7.43 -6.61 7.87
CA THR A 39 -7.35 -5.53 6.87
C THR A 39 -5.92 -5.38 6.38
N GLU A 40 -5.61 -5.86 5.18
CA GLU A 40 -4.26 -5.82 4.61
C GLU A 40 -4.17 -4.79 3.49
N ILE A 41 -4.74 -3.61 3.75
CA ILE A 41 -4.67 -2.48 2.83
C ILE A 41 -3.42 -1.68 3.16
N PHE A 42 -2.57 -1.50 2.15
CA PHE A 42 -1.39 -0.65 2.23
C PHE A 42 -1.59 0.60 1.39
N TRP A 43 -1.46 1.76 2.02
CA TRP A 43 -1.42 3.05 1.34
C TRP A 43 -0.19 3.15 0.44
N SER A 44 -0.42 3.67 -0.76
CA SER A 44 0.63 4.02 -1.71
C SER A 44 1.07 5.48 -1.53
N GLY A 45 2.36 5.74 -1.75
CA GLY A 45 2.91 7.08 -1.92
C GLY A 45 2.63 7.70 -3.30
N THR A 46 2.02 6.97 -4.22
CA THR A 46 1.61 7.48 -5.54
C THR A 46 0.50 8.51 -5.37
N PRO A 47 0.64 9.73 -5.94
CA PRO A 47 -0.41 10.74 -5.86
C PRO A 47 -1.70 10.24 -6.52
N ALA A 48 -2.84 10.54 -5.89
CA ALA A 48 -4.14 10.30 -6.52
C ALA A 48 -4.27 11.13 -7.79
N ASP A 49 -4.69 10.50 -8.88
CA ASP A 49 -4.99 11.15 -10.16
C ASP A 49 -6.26 12.01 -10.05
N ARG A 50 -7.20 11.58 -9.20
CA ARG A 50 -8.44 12.29 -8.88
C ARG A 50 -8.28 13.09 -7.60
N ILE A 51 -7.80 14.33 -7.75
CA ILE A 51 -7.89 15.35 -6.70
C ILE A 51 -9.36 15.82 -6.68
N ASP A 52 -10.16 15.32 -5.74
CA ASP A 52 -11.34 16.05 -5.32
C ASP A 52 -10.83 17.23 -4.46
N TYR A 53 -10.99 18.45 -4.98
CA TYR A 53 -10.49 19.67 -4.35
C TYR A 53 -11.28 20.07 -3.10
N SER A 54 -12.35 19.35 -2.76
CA SER A 54 -12.94 19.48 -1.43
C SER A 54 -12.01 18.84 -0.39
N ALA A 55 -11.58 19.64 0.59
CA ALA A 55 -10.61 19.21 1.61
C ALA A 55 -11.03 17.94 2.38
N GLU A 56 -12.32 17.62 2.33
CA GLU A 56 -12.98 16.47 2.96
C GLU A 56 -13.02 15.19 2.12
N ASN A 57 -12.66 15.23 0.82
CA ASN A 57 -12.67 14.06 -0.08
C ASN A 57 -11.30 13.70 -0.64
N GLN A 58 -10.23 13.86 0.14
CA GLN A 58 -8.90 13.45 -0.29
C GLN A 58 -8.85 11.92 -0.44
N ARG A 59 -8.67 11.46 -1.68
CA ARG A 59 -8.52 10.04 -1.99
C ARG A 59 -7.04 9.67 -2.09
N ALA A 60 -6.74 8.40 -1.85
CA ALA A 60 -5.43 7.83 -2.13
C ALA A 60 -5.55 6.43 -2.72
N TRP A 61 -4.48 6.04 -3.42
CA TRP A 61 -4.31 4.67 -3.89
C TRP A 61 -3.89 3.77 -2.73
N GLY A 62 -4.47 2.59 -2.66
CA GLY A 62 -4.05 1.51 -1.78
C GLY A 62 -4.10 0.16 -2.49
N VAL A 63 -3.38 -0.80 -1.95
CA VAL A 63 -3.40 -2.19 -2.41
C VAL A 63 -3.94 -3.05 -1.29
N ASP A 64 -5.02 -3.78 -1.57
CA ASP A 64 -5.64 -4.74 -0.68
C ASP A 64 -5.03 -6.12 -0.94
N PHE A 65 -4.20 -6.61 -0.01
CA PHE A 65 -3.65 -7.97 -0.09
C PHE A 65 -4.63 -9.04 0.40
N LYS A 66 -5.72 -8.71 1.08
CA LYS A 66 -6.76 -9.69 1.42
C LYS A 66 -7.55 -10.11 0.17
N GLY A 67 -7.85 -9.16 -0.71
CA GLY A 67 -8.59 -9.41 -1.95
C GLY A 67 -7.73 -9.43 -3.22
N GLY A 68 -6.49 -8.99 -3.15
CA GLY A 68 -5.55 -8.97 -4.28
C GLY A 68 -5.86 -7.92 -5.34
N TYR A 69 -6.33 -6.74 -4.95
CA TYR A 69 -6.71 -5.68 -5.90
C TYR A 69 -6.22 -4.28 -5.47
N VAL A 70 -6.26 -3.36 -6.42
CA VAL A 70 -5.91 -1.95 -6.23
C VAL A 70 -7.20 -1.14 -6.02
N ASP A 71 -7.23 -0.31 -4.98
CA ASP A 71 -8.32 0.63 -4.73
C ASP A 71 -7.80 2.07 -4.81
N HIS A 72 -8.51 2.91 -5.55
CA HIS A 72 -8.22 4.34 -5.77
C HIS A 72 -9.29 5.26 -5.17
N THR A 73 -10.27 4.68 -4.48
CA THR A 73 -11.42 5.37 -3.91
C THR A 73 -11.34 5.52 -2.39
N LEU A 74 -10.26 5.03 -1.79
CA LEU A 74 -10.04 5.06 -0.35
C LEU A 74 -9.89 6.50 0.15
N TYR A 75 -10.72 6.88 1.12
CA TYR A 75 -10.67 8.19 1.75
C TYR A 75 -9.52 8.26 2.76
N LYS A 76 -8.74 9.33 2.68
CA LYS A 76 -7.81 9.70 3.73
C LYS A 76 -8.60 10.22 4.91
N SER A 77 -8.50 9.54 6.04
CA SER A 77 -8.98 10.03 7.32
C SER A 77 -7.97 9.67 8.39
N ASP A 78 -7.87 10.49 9.44
CA ASP A 78 -7.03 10.19 10.60
C ASP A 78 -7.52 8.95 11.37
N ALA A 79 -8.75 8.50 11.09
CA ALA A 79 -9.34 7.28 11.61
C ALA A 79 -9.07 6.03 10.75
N SER A 80 -8.39 6.17 9.60
CA SER A 80 -8.03 5.03 8.76
C SER A 80 -7.05 4.12 9.50
N THR A 81 -7.32 2.81 9.49
CA THR A 81 -6.48 1.78 10.10
C THR A 81 -5.55 1.10 9.09
N TYR A 82 -5.40 1.66 7.89
CA TYR A 82 -4.57 1.05 6.84
C TYR A 82 -3.08 1.29 7.05
N HIS A 83 -2.27 0.38 6.52
CA HIS A 83 -0.84 0.34 6.77
C HIS A 83 -0.05 1.14 5.73
N ILE A 84 1.18 1.50 6.06
CA ILE A 84 2.14 2.08 5.11
C ILE A 84 3.33 1.13 5.06
N ARG A 85 3.87 0.92 3.86
CA ARG A 85 5.13 0.18 3.68
C ARG A 85 6.18 1.11 3.09
N LEU A 86 7.34 1.15 3.75
CA LEU A 86 8.50 1.89 3.27
C LEU A 86 9.38 0.98 2.42
N VAL A 87 9.92 1.54 1.34
CA VAL A 87 10.93 0.90 0.48
C VAL A 87 12.25 1.64 0.65
N ARG A 88 13.36 0.91 0.50
CA ARG A 88 14.69 1.54 0.44
C ARG A 88 14.82 2.25 -0.90
N ALA A 89 15.18 3.53 -0.89
CA ALA A 89 15.53 4.21 -2.13
C ALA A 89 16.79 3.55 -2.72
N SER A 90 16.80 3.26 -4.02
CA SER A 90 18.03 2.81 -4.66
C SER A 90 19.02 3.98 -4.71
N SER A 91 20.16 3.85 -4.04
CA SER A 91 21.29 4.74 -4.26
C SER A 91 21.95 4.36 -5.59
N ASN A 92 21.75 5.18 -6.62
CA ASN A 92 22.62 5.19 -7.80
C ASN A 92 23.76 6.19 -7.56
#